data_AF-A0A3R7T8A5-F1
#
_entry.id   AF-A0A3R7T8A5-F1
#
_cell.length_a   1.000
_cell.length_b   1.000
_cell.length_c   1.000
_cell.angle_alpha   90.00
_cell.angle_beta   90.00
_cell.angle_gamma   90.00
#
_symmetry.space_group_name_H-M   'P 1'
#
loop_
_entity.id
_entity.type
_entity.pdbx_description
1 polymer ?
#
loop_
_entity_poly.entity_id
_entity_poly.type
_entity_poly.pdbx_seq_one_letter_code
_entity_poly.pdbx_strand_id
1 'polypeptide(L)'
;MKKPVVSKEVLLPFILITSLFALWGFANAVTDPMVQAFKKVLELSNSQAAWVQMAFYGGYFCMALPAALFVRKYSYKVGVLIGLALYAGGALLFYPAAITEQFWFFCLGLYILTFGLAFLETTANPYILAMGDKSTATQRLNLAQAFNPLGLILGLVVAQQFILKKLQSDNIADFSTLDAAKKVMIRTADLMVIRDPYVILGLVVMAVFVLIVVSKMPQAKDDGEMAPLSATFSSLFQNKNYRNGVISQILYVGAQIMCWTYIYQYAEAIGISSENAANYQFICFILFLIGRAIGTYMLRFMNAGKLLFQFSILAGVCVLTTVFVKGIVGLYALVGISFFMSLMFPTIYGIALEDLDEKESKIGAAGLVMAIVGGALMPKLQGMIIDLGGNAVDDISIMGVSEVNFSFLLPLLCFLFIAYFGRSVAKQA
;
A
#
# COMPACT_ATOMS: atom_id res chain seq x y z
N MET A 1 7.98 11.59 -33.82
CA MET A 1 9.01 11.59 -32.75
C MET A 1 8.42 10.93 -31.51
N LYS A 2 9.15 10.04 -30.81
CA LYS A 2 8.66 9.45 -29.54
C LYS A 2 8.58 10.58 -28.50
N LYS A 3 7.38 10.88 -28.00
CA LYS A 3 7.18 11.89 -26.97
C LYS A 3 7.93 11.47 -25.70
N PRO A 4 8.63 12.39 -25.02
CA PRO A 4 9.39 12.06 -23.81
C PRO A 4 8.43 11.62 -22.70
N VAL A 5 8.81 10.59 -21.95
CA VAL A 5 8.03 10.10 -20.80
C VAL A 5 7.90 11.21 -19.76
N VAL A 6 8.98 11.93 -19.47
CA VAL A 6 8.97 13.12 -18.60
C VAL A 6 9.64 14.27 -19.37
N SER A 7 8.95 15.41 -19.51
CA SER A 7 9.54 16.58 -20.16
C SER A 7 10.49 17.31 -19.21
N LYS A 8 11.49 18.03 -19.76
CA LYS A 8 12.45 18.80 -18.94
C LYS A 8 11.78 19.89 -18.11
N GLU A 9 10.64 20.42 -18.57
CA GLU A 9 9.87 21.48 -17.92
C GLU A 9 9.16 21.00 -16.64
N VAL A 10 8.74 19.72 -16.60
CA VAL A 10 8.03 19.13 -15.44
C VAL A 10 8.92 18.21 -14.61
N LEU A 11 10.22 18.13 -14.91
CA LEU A 11 11.15 17.19 -14.28
C LEU A 11 11.27 17.41 -12.76
N LEU A 12 11.39 18.67 -12.31
CA LEU A 12 11.49 18.99 -10.89
C LEU A 12 10.20 18.63 -10.12
N PRO A 13 8.99 19.06 -10.56
CA PRO A 13 7.73 18.57 -10.00
C PRO A 13 7.62 17.04 -10.00
N PHE A 14 8.02 16.38 -11.08
CA PHE A 14 7.99 14.93 -11.20
C PHE A 14 8.88 14.26 -10.15
N ILE A 15 10.12 14.71 -9.96
CA ILE A 15 11.04 14.18 -8.94
C ILE A 15 10.47 14.38 -7.54
N LEU A 16 9.94 15.57 -7.24
CA LEU A 16 9.38 15.87 -5.93
C LEU A 16 8.18 14.97 -5.62
N ILE A 17 7.23 14.83 -6.55
CA ILE A 17 6.07 13.95 -6.35
C ILE A 17 6.50 12.48 -6.33
N THR A 18 7.50 12.10 -7.12
CA THR A 18 8.07 10.74 -7.12
C THR A 18 8.66 10.37 -5.76
N SER A 19 9.34 11.32 -5.10
CA SER A 19 9.89 11.12 -3.76
C SER A 19 8.81 10.79 -2.70
N LEU A 20 7.58 11.29 -2.91
CA LEU A 20 6.45 11.01 -2.01
C LEU A 20 6.07 9.54 -2.02
N PHE A 21 6.17 8.86 -3.17
CA PHE A 21 5.88 7.43 -3.26
C PHE A 21 6.86 6.59 -2.44
N ALA A 22 8.13 7.01 -2.36
CA ALA A 22 9.12 6.37 -1.49
C ALA A 22 8.82 6.62 0.00
N LEU A 23 8.51 7.86 0.38
CA LEU A 23 8.14 8.19 1.76
C LEU A 23 6.87 7.47 2.23
N TRP A 24 5.93 7.26 1.32
CA TRP A 24 4.74 6.49 1.60
C TRP A 24 5.04 4.99 1.71
N GLY A 25 5.82 4.41 0.79
CA GLY A 25 6.27 3.02 0.90
C GLY A 25 6.99 2.76 2.22
N PHE A 26 7.82 3.71 2.66
CA PHE A 26 8.47 3.66 3.96
C PHE A 26 7.47 3.61 5.13
N ALA A 27 6.50 4.54 5.17
CA ALA A 27 5.46 4.55 6.22
C ALA A 27 4.70 3.23 6.31
N ASN A 28 4.28 2.70 5.15
CA ASN A 28 3.53 1.45 5.11
C ASN A 28 4.33 0.29 5.68
N ALA A 29 5.59 0.12 5.25
CA ALA A 29 6.44 -0.99 5.73
C ALA A 29 6.79 -0.89 7.22
N VAL A 30 6.85 0.33 7.76
CA VAL A 30 7.13 0.57 9.18
C VAL A 30 5.89 0.35 10.06
N THR A 31 4.68 0.53 9.52
CA THR A 31 3.44 0.47 10.29
C THR A 31 3.16 -0.92 10.88
N ASP A 32 3.20 -1.98 10.07
CA ASP A 32 2.79 -3.33 10.52
C ASP A 32 3.66 -3.89 11.67
N PRO A 33 5.01 -3.84 11.59
CA PRO A 33 5.86 -4.24 12.71
C PRO A 33 5.60 -3.44 13.99
N MET A 34 5.21 -2.17 13.83
CA MET A 34 4.97 -1.30 14.97
C MET A 34 3.65 -1.57 15.65
N VAL A 35 2.59 -1.93 14.91
CA VAL A 35 1.34 -2.40 15.54
C VAL A 35 1.62 -3.62 16.43
N GLN A 36 2.47 -4.54 15.98
CA GLN A 36 2.88 -5.69 16.79
C GLN A 36 3.72 -5.29 18.00
N ALA A 37 4.67 -4.37 17.83
CA ALA A 37 5.47 -3.83 18.92
C ALA A 37 4.58 -3.15 19.98
N PHE A 38 3.62 -2.31 19.58
CA PHE A 38 2.67 -1.69 20.50
C PHE A 38 1.79 -2.69 21.21
N LYS A 39 1.33 -3.73 20.51
CA LYS A 39 0.54 -4.81 21.12
C LYS A 39 1.30 -5.48 22.26
N LYS A 40 2.60 -5.71 22.08
CA LYS A 40 3.47 -6.32 23.09
C LYS A 40 3.81 -5.36 24.24
N VAL A 41 4.26 -4.15 23.91
CA VAL A 41 4.72 -3.14 24.89
C VAL A 41 3.57 -2.62 25.77
N LEU A 42 2.41 -2.37 25.16
CA LEU A 42 1.23 -1.84 25.87
C LEU A 42 0.27 -2.93 26.36
N GLU A 43 0.66 -4.22 26.26
CA GLU A 43 -0.16 -5.38 26.66
C GLU A 43 -1.60 -5.32 26.10
N LEU A 44 -1.73 -4.92 24.83
CA LEU A 44 -3.04 -4.69 24.21
C LEU A 44 -3.76 -6.01 23.92
N SER A 45 -5.08 -5.99 24.13
CA SER A 45 -5.95 -7.07 23.66
C SER A 45 -5.96 -7.15 22.13
N ASN A 46 -6.29 -8.34 21.59
CA ASN A 46 -6.47 -8.53 20.15
C ASN A 46 -7.49 -7.56 19.54
N SER A 47 -8.54 -7.21 20.29
CA SER A 47 -9.55 -6.23 19.87
C SER A 47 -8.95 -4.82 19.73
N GLN A 48 -8.11 -4.39 20.68
CA GLN A 48 -7.42 -3.09 20.60
C GLN A 48 -6.42 -3.03 19.44
N ALA A 49 -5.69 -4.12 19.17
CA ALA A 49 -4.79 -4.19 18.01
C ALA A 49 -5.57 -4.11 16.67
N ALA A 50 -6.76 -4.70 16.60
CA ALA A 50 -7.63 -4.60 15.43
C ALA A 50 -8.12 -3.16 15.17
N TRP A 51 -8.35 -2.35 16.22
CA TRP A 51 -8.68 -0.93 16.08
C TRP A 51 -7.55 -0.12 15.42
N VAL A 52 -6.29 -0.50 15.65
CA VAL A 52 -5.14 0.16 15.00
C VAL A 52 -5.15 -0.08 13.49
N GLN A 53 -5.39 -1.33 13.06
CA GLN A 53 -5.53 -1.64 11.64
C GLN A 53 -6.79 -0.99 11.04
N MET A 54 -7.89 -0.96 11.78
CA MET A 54 -9.11 -0.28 11.34
C MET A 54 -8.89 1.22 11.19
N ALA A 55 -8.14 1.86 12.10
CA ALA A 55 -7.76 3.27 11.96
C ALA A 55 -6.94 3.46 10.68
N PHE A 56 -5.96 2.58 10.42
CA PHE A 56 -5.11 2.68 9.24
C PHE A 56 -5.91 2.60 7.93
N TYR A 57 -6.65 1.52 7.71
CA TYR A 57 -7.42 1.33 6.47
C TYR A 57 -8.70 2.16 6.40
N GLY A 58 -9.34 2.42 7.54
CA GLY A 58 -10.49 3.32 7.65
C GLY A 58 -10.11 4.76 7.31
N GLY A 59 -8.89 5.18 7.65
CA GLY A 59 -8.36 6.49 7.29
C GLY A 59 -8.29 6.70 5.77
N TYR A 60 -7.81 5.69 5.04
CA TYR A 60 -7.80 5.70 3.57
C TYR A 60 -9.19 5.83 2.97
N PHE A 61 -10.15 5.02 3.44
CA PHE A 61 -11.50 5.03 2.91
C PHE A 61 -12.22 6.36 3.18
N CYS A 62 -12.18 6.85 4.42
CA CYS A 62 -12.93 8.02 4.84
C CYS A 62 -12.38 9.33 4.24
N MET A 63 -11.05 9.46 4.08
CA MET A 63 -10.45 10.72 3.62
C MET A 63 -10.19 10.81 2.12
N ALA A 64 -10.24 9.72 1.37
CA ALA A 64 -10.08 9.76 -0.08
C ALA A 64 -11.09 10.70 -0.76
N LEU A 65 -12.38 10.61 -0.42
CA LEU A 65 -13.39 11.47 -1.03
C LEU A 65 -13.27 12.96 -0.61
N PRO A 66 -13.14 13.31 0.69
CA PRO A 66 -12.81 14.66 1.12
C PRO A 66 -11.57 15.23 0.43
N ALA A 67 -10.51 14.44 0.28
CA ALA A 67 -9.29 14.84 -0.41
C ALA A 67 -9.57 15.19 -1.88
N ALA A 68 -10.29 14.33 -2.60
CA ALA A 68 -10.66 14.60 -4.00
C ALA A 68 -11.53 15.86 -4.15
N LEU A 69 -12.52 16.06 -3.27
CA LEU A 69 -13.36 17.27 -3.27
C LEU A 69 -12.51 18.53 -3.04
N PHE A 70 -11.56 18.47 -2.12
CA PHE A 70 -10.66 19.58 -1.83
C PHE A 70 -9.78 19.90 -3.03
N VAL A 71 -9.19 18.88 -3.66
CA VAL A 71 -8.31 19.02 -4.84
C VAL A 71 -9.07 19.52 -6.06
N ARG A 72 -10.32 19.09 -6.21
CA ARG A 72 -11.25 19.58 -7.23
C ARG A 72 -11.57 21.07 -7.06
N LYS A 73 -11.72 21.54 -5.82
CA LYS A 73 -11.99 22.95 -5.52
C LYS A 73 -10.75 23.85 -5.62
N TYR A 74 -9.60 23.33 -5.23
CA TYR A 74 -8.34 24.08 -5.18
C TYR A 74 -7.38 23.59 -6.29
N SER A 75 -6.29 22.93 -5.92
CA SER A 75 -5.32 22.39 -6.88
C SER A 75 -4.59 21.18 -6.32
N TYR A 76 -3.95 20.40 -7.21
CA TYR A 76 -3.11 19.26 -6.81
C TYR A 76 -2.01 19.67 -5.81
N LYS A 77 -1.35 20.81 -6.03
CA LYS A 77 -0.30 21.31 -5.12
C LYS A 77 -0.85 21.52 -3.70
N VAL A 78 -2.01 22.14 -3.56
CA VAL A 78 -2.62 22.40 -2.25
C VAL A 78 -2.99 21.08 -1.58
N GLY A 79 -3.54 20.11 -2.33
CA GLY A 79 -3.84 18.79 -1.79
C GLY A 79 -2.60 18.04 -1.30
N VAL A 80 -1.49 18.09 -2.05
CA VAL A 80 -0.21 17.50 -1.64
C VAL A 80 0.32 18.16 -0.35
N LEU A 81 0.25 19.49 -0.25
CA LEU A 81 0.70 20.21 0.96
C LEU A 81 -0.12 19.83 2.20
N ILE A 82 -1.45 19.74 2.08
CA ILE A 82 -2.30 19.29 3.19
C ILE A 82 -1.98 17.85 3.58
N GLY A 83 -1.80 16.97 2.59
CA GLY A 83 -1.42 15.59 2.84
C GLY A 83 -0.09 15.48 3.59
N LEU A 84 0.92 16.25 3.18
CA LEU A 84 2.22 16.30 3.86
C LEU A 84 2.13 16.89 5.28
N ALA A 85 1.31 17.92 5.48
CA ALA A 85 1.10 18.53 6.80
C ALA A 85 0.42 17.55 7.76
N LEU A 86 -0.62 16.84 7.31
CA LEU A 86 -1.28 15.79 8.09
C LEU A 86 -0.34 14.62 8.36
N TYR A 87 0.44 14.19 7.37
CA TYR A 87 1.42 13.12 7.53
C TYR A 87 2.49 13.50 8.56
N ALA A 88 3.13 14.66 8.42
CA ALA A 88 4.11 15.14 9.40
C ALA A 88 3.48 15.33 10.78
N GLY A 89 2.29 15.93 10.86
CA GLY A 89 1.57 16.11 12.12
C GLY A 89 1.27 14.80 12.83
N GLY A 90 0.75 13.80 12.10
CA GLY A 90 0.50 12.46 12.62
C GLY A 90 1.76 11.77 13.11
N ALA A 91 2.87 11.88 12.36
CA ALA A 91 4.15 11.30 12.74
C ALA A 91 4.76 11.98 13.98
N LEU A 92 4.69 13.32 14.08
CA LEU A 92 5.20 14.06 15.23
C LEU A 92 4.36 13.86 16.50
N LEU A 93 3.08 13.51 16.38
CA LEU A 93 2.22 13.15 17.51
C LEU A 93 2.67 11.87 18.24
N PHE A 94 3.53 11.05 17.63
CA PHE A 94 4.15 9.92 18.34
C PHE A 94 5.08 10.38 19.46
N TYR A 95 5.62 11.61 19.39
CA TYR A 95 6.47 12.17 20.45
C TYR A 95 5.70 12.36 21.78
N PRO A 96 4.60 13.13 21.85
CA PRO A 96 3.79 13.23 23.06
C PRO A 96 3.09 11.92 23.43
N ALA A 97 2.75 11.07 22.45
CA ALA A 97 2.18 9.75 22.74
C ALA A 97 3.14 8.84 23.52
N ALA A 98 4.43 8.85 23.15
CA ALA A 98 5.47 8.08 23.85
C ALA A 98 5.76 8.58 25.27
N ILE A 99 5.68 9.89 25.50
CA ILE A 99 5.89 10.46 26.84
C ILE A 99 4.71 10.19 27.77
N THR A 100 3.49 10.24 27.23
CA THR A 100 2.26 10.02 28.02
C THR A 100 1.94 8.55 28.22
N GLU A 101 2.57 7.65 27.46
CA GLU A 101 2.34 6.20 27.44
C GLU A 101 0.87 5.81 27.18
N GLN A 102 0.10 6.71 26.57
CA GLN A 102 -1.33 6.55 26.35
C GLN A 102 -1.60 5.99 24.95
N PHE A 103 -2.16 4.79 24.90
CA PHE A 103 -2.52 4.08 23.66
C PHE A 103 -3.36 4.93 22.68
N TRP A 104 -4.29 5.74 23.20
CA TRP A 104 -5.18 6.55 22.37
C TRP A 104 -4.46 7.66 21.59
N PHE A 105 -3.38 8.24 22.14
CA PHE A 105 -2.59 9.23 21.40
C PHE A 105 -1.82 8.58 20.24
N PHE A 106 -1.36 7.34 20.39
CA PHE A 106 -0.78 6.57 19.29
C PHE A 106 -1.80 6.27 18.19
N CYS A 107 -3.00 5.81 18.57
CA CYS A 107 -4.08 5.57 17.62
C CYS A 107 -4.46 6.85 16.86
N LEU A 108 -4.60 7.97 17.56
CA LEU A 108 -4.92 9.26 16.95
C LEU A 108 -3.81 9.74 16.02
N GLY A 109 -2.54 9.62 16.42
CA GLY A 109 -1.38 9.96 15.60
C GLY A 109 -1.33 9.14 14.31
N LEU A 110 -1.53 7.81 14.43
CA LEU A 110 -1.59 6.91 13.27
C LEU A 110 -2.78 7.25 12.36
N TYR A 111 -3.95 7.58 12.93
CA TYR A 111 -5.13 7.95 12.16
C TYR A 111 -4.92 9.24 11.36
N ILE A 112 -4.36 10.28 11.99
CA ILE A 112 -4.02 11.55 11.32
C ILE A 112 -2.94 11.32 10.24
N LEU A 113 -1.95 10.47 10.52
CA LEU A 113 -0.94 10.08 9.55
C LEU A 113 -1.59 9.44 8.31
N THR A 114 -2.53 8.52 8.50
CA THR A 114 -3.23 7.86 7.40
C THR A 114 -4.11 8.79 6.57
N PHE A 115 -4.69 9.83 7.20
CA PHE A 115 -5.35 10.89 6.45
C PHE A 115 -4.39 11.63 5.53
N GLY A 116 -3.18 11.91 6.01
CA GLY A 116 -2.11 12.48 5.21
C GLY A 116 -1.76 11.60 4.00
N LEU A 117 -1.58 10.29 4.22
CA LEU A 117 -1.32 9.34 3.16
C LEU A 117 -2.47 9.28 2.14
N ALA A 118 -3.73 9.23 2.58
CA ALA A 118 -4.91 9.22 1.71
C ALA A 118 -4.99 10.48 0.82
N PHE A 119 -4.66 11.65 1.37
CA PHE A 119 -4.58 12.91 0.62
C PHE A 119 -3.47 12.85 -0.44
N LEU A 120 -2.28 12.37 -0.07
CA LEU A 120 -1.15 12.24 -0.99
C LEU A 120 -1.45 11.26 -2.11
N GLU A 121 -2.09 10.14 -1.81
CA GLU A 121 -2.52 9.15 -2.79
C GLU A 121 -3.54 9.68 -3.78
N THR A 122 -4.57 10.36 -3.27
CA THR A 122 -5.66 10.91 -4.07
C THR A 122 -5.18 12.07 -4.95
N THR A 123 -3.99 12.62 -4.68
CA THR A 123 -3.42 13.76 -5.42
C THR A 123 -2.25 13.39 -6.31
N ALA A 124 -1.26 12.68 -5.78
CA ALA A 124 0.00 12.40 -6.46
C ALA A 124 -0.20 11.53 -7.71
N ASN A 125 -1.03 10.47 -7.61
CA ASN A 125 -1.29 9.57 -8.73
C ASN A 125 -1.92 10.30 -9.93
N PRO A 126 -3.08 10.99 -9.79
CA PRO A 126 -3.67 11.74 -10.91
C PRO A 126 -2.79 12.91 -11.36
N TYR A 127 -2.04 13.55 -10.46
CA TYR A 127 -1.14 14.62 -10.84
C TYR A 127 -0.02 14.12 -11.78
N ILE A 128 0.61 12.97 -11.48
CA ILE A 128 1.62 12.35 -12.37
C ILE A 128 1.01 11.93 -13.72
N LEU A 129 -0.21 11.42 -13.72
CA LEU A 129 -0.92 11.08 -14.96
C LEU A 129 -1.15 12.33 -15.82
N ALA A 130 -1.53 13.46 -15.20
CA ALA A 130 -1.74 14.74 -15.87
C ALA A 130 -0.43 15.46 -16.26
N MET A 131 0.73 15.08 -15.72
CA MET A 131 2.03 15.70 -16.03
C MET A 131 2.55 15.32 -17.44
N GLY A 132 2.01 15.95 -18.47
CA GLY A 132 2.50 15.81 -19.85
C GLY A 132 1.56 15.02 -20.74
N ASP A 133 2.10 14.28 -21.70
CA ASP A 133 1.27 13.69 -22.76
C ASP A 133 0.46 12.48 -22.27
N LYS A 134 -0.83 12.40 -22.65
CA LYS A 134 -1.73 11.31 -22.26
C LYS A 134 -1.21 9.93 -22.65
N SER A 135 -0.55 9.79 -23.80
CA SER A 135 -0.06 8.49 -24.30
C SER A 135 1.01 7.83 -23.42
N THR A 136 1.70 8.63 -22.60
CA THR A 136 2.76 8.15 -21.69
C THR A 136 2.36 8.25 -20.22
N ALA A 137 1.10 8.58 -19.92
CA ALA A 137 0.61 8.79 -18.55
C ALA A 137 0.80 7.54 -17.68
N THR A 138 0.31 6.38 -18.11
CA THR A 138 0.44 5.11 -17.37
C THR A 138 1.91 4.71 -17.17
N GLN A 139 2.76 5.00 -18.16
CA GLN A 139 4.20 4.74 -18.06
C GLN A 139 4.88 5.68 -17.06
N ARG A 140 4.54 6.97 -17.04
CA ARG A 140 5.02 7.93 -16.03
C ARG A 140 4.63 7.52 -14.62
N LEU A 141 3.37 7.10 -14.44
CA LEU A 141 2.88 6.66 -13.15
C LEU A 141 3.64 5.43 -12.65
N ASN A 142 3.84 4.44 -13.53
CA ASN A 142 4.65 3.26 -13.22
C ASN A 142 6.11 3.64 -12.87
N LEU A 143 6.71 4.58 -13.59
CA LEU A 143 8.06 5.07 -13.31
C LEU A 143 8.15 5.77 -11.94
N ALA A 144 7.21 6.66 -11.62
CA ALA A 144 7.16 7.32 -10.31
C ALA A 144 6.96 6.29 -9.19
N GLN A 145 6.05 5.34 -9.40
CA GLN A 145 5.76 4.27 -8.46
C GLN A 145 6.90 3.24 -8.35
N ALA A 146 7.89 3.23 -9.24
CA ALA A 146 9.10 2.40 -9.08
C ALA A 146 9.92 2.76 -7.83
N PHE A 147 9.72 3.96 -7.27
CA PHE A 147 10.35 4.39 -6.02
C PHE A 147 9.60 3.94 -4.77
N ASN A 148 8.34 3.53 -4.89
CA ASN A 148 7.57 3.02 -3.77
C ASN A 148 8.18 1.74 -3.15
N PRO A 149 8.59 0.71 -3.93
CA PRO A 149 9.23 -0.47 -3.38
C PRO A 149 10.59 -0.18 -2.73
N LEU A 150 11.33 0.83 -3.20
CA LEU A 150 12.53 1.30 -2.51
C LEU A 150 12.19 1.79 -1.10
N GLY A 151 11.09 2.54 -0.97
CA GLY A 151 10.53 2.94 0.31
C GLY A 151 10.18 1.75 1.20
N LEU A 152 9.49 0.74 0.66
CA LEU A 152 9.12 -0.48 1.41
C LEU A 152 10.36 -1.22 1.95
N ILE A 153 11.39 -1.38 1.12
CA ILE A 153 12.64 -2.04 1.50
C ILE A 153 13.34 -1.25 2.62
N LEU A 154 13.50 0.06 2.45
CA LEU A 154 14.11 0.92 3.47
C LEU A 154 13.30 0.90 4.78
N GLY A 155 11.98 0.97 4.69
CA GLY A 155 11.09 0.92 5.84
C GLY A 155 11.20 -0.39 6.60
N LEU A 156 11.22 -1.53 5.89
CA LEU A 156 11.38 -2.84 6.52
C LEU A 156 12.75 -3.00 7.20
N VAL A 157 13.84 -2.53 6.57
CA VAL A 157 15.18 -2.55 7.16
C VAL A 157 15.22 -1.68 8.42
N VAL A 158 14.64 -0.48 8.37
CA VAL A 158 14.57 0.40 9.54
C VAL A 158 13.75 -0.25 10.66
N ALA A 159 12.58 -0.80 10.34
CA ALA A 159 11.74 -1.48 11.31
C ALA A 159 12.46 -2.68 11.97
N GLN A 160 13.14 -3.52 11.19
CA GLN A 160 13.83 -4.68 11.75
C GLN A 160 15.06 -4.29 12.59
N GLN A 161 15.92 -3.41 12.08
CA GLN A 161 17.23 -3.14 12.71
C GLN A 161 17.15 -2.09 13.82
N PHE A 162 16.24 -1.12 13.70
CA PHE A 162 16.18 0.02 14.62
C PHE A 162 14.96 -0.01 15.54
N ILE A 163 13.91 -0.77 15.20
CA ILE A 163 12.76 -0.97 16.08
C ILE A 163 12.85 -2.35 16.72
N LEU A 164 12.52 -3.41 15.98
CA LEU A 164 12.31 -4.76 16.54
C LEU A 164 13.52 -5.30 17.32
N LYS A 165 14.73 -5.26 16.75
CA LYS A 165 15.95 -5.76 17.43
C LYS A 165 16.34 -4.98 18.69
N LYS A 166 15.81 -3.76 18.87
CA LYS A 166 16.13 -2.89 20.00
C LYS A 166 15.06 -2.90 21.09
N LEU A 167 13.94 -3.60 20.88
CA LEU A 167 12.90 -3.78 21.88
C LEU A 167 13.41 -4.68 23.01
N GLN A 168 13.46 -4.13 24.21
CA GLN A 168 13.85 -4.86 25.41
C GLN A 168 12.74 -5.83 25.84
N SER A 169 11.47 -5.52 25.57
CA SER A 169 10.33 -6.43 25.80
C SER A 169 10.41 -7.74 25.02
N ASP A 170 11.15 -7.78 23.90
CA ASP A 170 11.27 -8.98 23.07
C ASP A 170 12.20 -10.04 23.68
N ASN A 171 13.14 -9.62 24.53
CA ASN A 171 14.10 -10.49 25.23
C ASN A 171 13.57 -11.06 26.55
N ILE A 172 12.30 -10.81 26.88
CA ILE A 172 11.70 -11.22 28.15
C ILE A 172 10.62 -12.25 27.88
N ALA A 173 10.85 -13.48 28.37
CA ALA A 173 9.97 -14.63 28.13
C ALA A 173 8.54 -14.41 28.65
N ASP A 174 8.38 -13.70 29.76
CA ASP A 174 7.07 -13.31 30.26
C ASP A 174 7.10 -11.89 30.83
N PHE A 175 6.82 -10.92 29.96
CA PHE A 175 6.74 -9.51 30.33
C PHE A 175 5.72 -9.27 31.44
N SER A 176 4.65 -10.07 31.51
CA SER A 176 3.52 -9.89 32.43
C SER A 176 3.89 -10.18 33.90
N THR A 177 4.95 -10.95 34.13
CA THR A 177 5.44 -11.36 35.46
C THR A 177 6.46 -10.39 36.08
N LEU A 178 6.89 -9.38 35.33
CA LEU A 178 7.83 -8.38 35.82
C LEU A 178 7.23 -7.50 36.90
N ASP A 179 8.07 -7.09 37.85
CA ASP A 179 7.74 -6.05 38.82
C ASP A 179 7.29 -4.75 38.13
N ALA A 180 6.34 -4.05 38.74
CA ALA A 180 5.69 -2.87 38.15
C ALA A 180 6.70 -1.76 37.79
N ALA A 181 7.77 -1.58 38.59
CA ALA A 181 8.80 -0.59 38.30
C ALA A 181 9.67 -0.97 37.08
N LYS A 182 9.97 -2.26 36.91
CA LYS A 182 10.70 -2.77 35.73
C LYS A 182 9.86 -2.70 34.47
N LYS A 183 8.55 -3.00 34.56
CA LYS A 183 7.62 -2.84 33.44
C LYS A 183 7.57 -1.42 32.91
N VAL A 184 7.47 -0.43 33.80
CA VAL A 184 7.44 0.98 33.42
C VAL A 184 8.76 1.37 32.74
N MET A 185 9.92 1.03 33.32
CA MET A 185 11.22 1.34 32.69
C MET A 185 11.35 0.74 31.29
N ILE A 186 10.97 -0.53 31.09
CA ILE A 186 11.07 -1.19 29.79
C ILE A 186 10.06 -0.61 28.80
N ARG A 187 8.82 -0.30 29.23
CA ARG A 187 7.85 0.38 28.36
C ARG A 187 8.37 1.73 27.89
N THR A 188 8.86 2.57 28.80
CA THR A 188 9.41 3.88 28.42
C THR A 188 10.57 3.74 27.44
N ALA A 189 11.48 2.77 27.66
CA ALA A 189 12.59 2.49 26.75
C ALA A 189 12.12 2.04 25.36
N ASP A 190 11.20 1.07 25.29
CA ASP A 190 10.68 0.54 24.03
C ASP A 190 9.85 1.57 23.26
N LEU A 191 9.06 2.39 23.97
CA LEU A 191 8.30 3.48 23.35
C LEU A 191 9.22 4.56 22.77
N MET A 192 10.38 4.83 23.38
CA MET A 192 11.38 5.73 22.79
C MET A 192 11.99 5.15 21.50
N VAL A 193 12.32 3.86 21.50
CA VAL A 193 12.83 3.16 20.31
C VAL A 193 11.82 3.22 19.15
N ILE A 194 10.54 3.06 19.45
CA ILE A 194 9.42 3.16 18.50
C ILE A 194 9.22 4.60 18.01
N ARG A 195 9.31 5.59 18.91
CA ARG A 195 9.08 7.00 18.61
C ARG A 195 10.08 7.56 17.59
N ASP A 196 11.36 7.28 17.78
CA ASP A 196 12.44 7.99 17.07
C ASP A 196 12.34 7.88 15.54
N PRO A 197 12.08 6.70 14.93
CA PRO A 197 11.86 6.58 13.49
C PRO A 197 10.69 7.43 12.96
N TYR A 198 9.58 7.54 13.71
CA TYR A 198 8.44 8.37 13.29
C TYR A 198 8.73 9.87 13.41
N VAL A 199 9.45 10.29 14.44
CA VAL A 199 9.86 11.70 14.56
C VAL A 199 10.80 12.07 13.41
N ILE A 200 11.78 11.22 13.11
CA ILE A 200 12.69 11.41 11.96
C ILE A 200 11.89 11.47 10.66
N LEU A 201 10.94 10.54 10.46
CA LEU A 201 10.04 10.54 9.31
C LEU A 201 9.25 11.85 9.20
N GLY A 202 8.67 12.32 10.31
CA GLY A 202 7.94 13.58 10.37
C GLY A 202 8.82 14.77 9.97
N LEU A 203 10.07 14.81 10.43
CA LEU A 203 11.04 15.85 10.05
C LEU A 203 11.42 15.79 8.56
N VAL A 204 11.62 14.59 8.00
CA VAL A 204 11.88 14.41 6.57
C VAL A 204 10.67 14.85 5.73
N VAL A 205 9.47 14.48 6.13
CA VAL A 205 8.21 14.88 5.48
C VAL A 205 8.04 16.41 5.55
N MET A 206 8.40 17.05 6.67
CA MET A 206 8.43 18.51 6.80
C MET A 206 9.43 19.17 5.86
N ALA A 207 10.63 18.59 5.69
CA ALA A 207 11.60 19.10 4.72
C ALA A 207 11.04 19.03 3.28
N VAL A 208 10.40 17.92 2.92
CA VAL A 208 9.73 17.78 1.61
C VAL A 208 8.55 18.75 1.47
N PHE A 209 7.78 18.99 2.53
CA PHE A 209 6.74 20.02 2.55
C PHE A 209 7.31 21.38 2.18
N VAL A 210 8.40 21.82 2.82
CA VAL A 210 9.06 23.10 2.52
C VAL A 210 9.54 23.15 1.06
N LEU A 211 10.13 22.06 0.54
CA LEU A 211 10.57 21.98 -0.85
C LEU A 211 9.40 22.12 -1.85
N ILE A 212 8.24 21.51 -1.56
CA ILE A 212 7.06 21.63 -2.42
C ILE A 212 6.43 23.03 -2.35
N VAL A 213 6.46 23.69 -1.17
CA VAL A 213 6.01 25.08 -1.03
C VAL A 213 6.79 25.99 -1.97
N VAL A 214 8.13 25.91 -1.95
CA VAL A 214 9.00 26.78 -2.77
C VAL A 214 9.04 26.39 -4.25
N SER A 215 8.71 25.15 -4.59
CA SER A 215 8.71 24.69 -5.97
C SER A 215 7.49 25.21 -6.76
N LYS A 216 7.73 25.70 -7.98
CA LYS A 216 6.67 26.06 -8.92
C LYS A 216 6.13 24.79 -9.58
N MET A 217 4.93 24.39 -9.20
CA MET A 217 4.23 23.25 -9.80
C MET A 217 3.27 23.77 -10.86
N PRO A 218 3.44 23.38 -12.15
CA PRO A 218 2.48 23.70 -13.18
C PRO A 218 1.11 23.16 -12.77
N GLN A 219 0.12 24.05 -12.75
CA GLN A 219 -1.28 23.65 -12.63
C GLN A 219 -1.75 23.33 -14.05
N ALA A 220 -2.41 22.18 -14.21
CA ALA A 220 -3.28 22.00 -15.36
C ALA A 220 -4.40 23.03 -15.18
N LYS A 221 -4.37 24.09 -16.00
CA LYS A 221 -5.43 25.09 -16.04
C LYS A 221 -6.64 24.44 -16.70
N ASP A 222 -7.73 24.29 -15.96
CA ASP A 222 -9.03 24.01 -16.54
C ASP A 222 -10.00 25.13 -16.11
N ASP A 223 -10.28 26.03 -17.05
CA ASP A 223 -11.10 27.24 -16.87
C ASP A 223 -12.61 26.96 -17.08
N GLY A 224 -13.02 25.69 -17.23
CA GLY A 224 -14.44 25.33 -17.45
C GLY A 224 -15.29 25.34 -16.17
N GLU A 225 -16.60 25.51 -16.31
CA GLU A 225 -17.56 25.41 -15.19
C GLU A 225 -17.49 24.05 -14.46
N MET A 226 -17.67 24.06 -13.14
CA MET A 226 -17.73 22.83 -12.35
C MET A 226 -19.09 22.15 -12.57
N ALA A 227 -19.08 21.00 -13.25
CA ALA A 227 -20.27 20.14 -13.33
C ALA A 227 -20.77 19.77 -11.91
N PRO A 228 -22.09 19.57 -11.70
CA PRO A 228 -22.60 19.11 -10.42
C PRO A 228 -21.95 17.79 -9.99
N LEU A 229 -21.69 17.62 -8.69
CA LEU A 229 -21.08 16.40 -8.15
C LEU A 229 -21.89 15.14 -8.53
N SER A 230 -23.22 15.22 -8.49
CA SER A 230 -24.12 14.13 -8.88
C SER A 230 -23.91 13.68 -10.33
N ALA A 231 -23.70 14.63 -11.24
CA ALA A 231 -23.42 14.33 -12.64
C ALA A 231 -22.07 13.63 -12.82
N THR A 232 -21.02 14.11 -12.12
CA THR A 232 -19.70 13.47 -12.12
C THR A 232 -19.77 12.02 -11.60
N PHE A 233 -20.45 11.80 -10.47
CA PHE A 233 -20.62 10.44 -9.93
C PHE A 233 -21.39 9.53 -10.89
N SER A 234 -22.47 10.03 -11.50
CA SER A 234 -23.25 9.25 -12.46
C SER A 234 -22.42 8.86 -13.69
N SER A 235 -21.65 9.80 -14.25
CA SER A 235 -20.73 9.54 -15.37
C SER A 235 -19.72 8.44 -15.03
N LEU A 236 -19.05 8.56 -13.87
CA LEU A 236 -18.10 7.56 -13.40
C LEU A 236 -18.72 6.16 -13.26
N PHE A 237 -19.91 6.05 -12.66
CA PHE A 237 -20.60 4.77 -12.50
C PHE A 237 -21.06 4.13 -13.82
N GLN A 238 -21.37 4.96 -14.82
CA GLN A 238 -21.73 4.51 -16.17
C GLN A 238 -20.50 4.08 -16.99
N ASN A 239 -19.33 4.66 -16.72
CA ASN A 239 -18.08 4.27 -17.35
C ASN A 239 -17.66 2.86 -16.90
N LYS A 240 -17.82 1.90 -17.83
CA LYS A 240 -17.49 0.48 -17.59
C LYS A 240 -16.01 0.26 -17.29
N ASN A 241 -15.11 0.99 -17.95
CA ASN A 241 -13.67 0.88 -17.75
C ASN A 241 -13.30 1.35 -16.34
N TYR A 242 -13.79 2.51 -15.92
CA TYR A 242 -13.59 3.02 -14.57
C TYR A 242 -14.15 2.07 -13.50
N ARG A 243 -15.42 1.63 -13.63
CA ARG A 243 -16.05 0.73 -12.65
C ARG A 243 -15.30 -0.60 -12.50
N ASN A 244 -14.93 -1.22 -13.62
CA ASN A 244 -14.14 -2.46 -13.59
C ASN A 244 -12.72 -2.20 -13.06
N GLY A 245 -12.17 -1.02 -13.31
CA GLY A 245 -10.90 -0.57 -12.73
C GLY A 245 -10.95 -0.48 -11.20
N VAL A 246 -11.99 0.14 -10.63
CA VAL A 246 -12.18 0.20 -9.17
C VAL A 246 -12.30 -1.20 -8.56
N ILE A 247 -13.09 -2.09 -9.16
CA ILE A 247 -13.22 -3.48 -8.68
C ILE A 247 -11.86 -4.20 -8.78
N SER A 248 -11.14 -4.03 -9.90
CA SER A 248 -9.81 -4.62 -10.09
C SER A 248 -8.82 -4.10 -9.05
N GLN A 249 -8.94 -2.83 -8.67
CA GLN A 249 -8.10 -2.21 -7.65
C GLN A 249 -8.37 -2.79 -6.26
N ILE A 250 -9.65 -2.99 -5.89
CA ILE A 250 -10.03 -3.65 -4.62
C ILE A 250 -9.42 -5.05 -4.56
N LEU A 251 -9.62 -5.83 -5.63
CA LEU A 251 -9.14 -7.21 -5.70
C LEU A 251 -7.61 -7.28 -5.75
N TYR A 252 -6.95 -6.34 -6.43
CA TYR A 252 -5.50 -6.25 -6.47
C TYR A 252 -4.92 -5.97 -5.08
N VAL A 253 -5.40 -4.94 -4.39
CA VAL A 253 -4.88 -4.59 -3.06
C VAL A 253 -5.16 -5.74 -2.09
N GLY A 254 -6.35 -6.33 -2.17
CA GLY A 254 -6.68 -7.53 -1.41
C GLY A 254 -5.71 -8.68 -1.67
N ALA A 255 -5.46 -9.03 -2.93
CA ALA A 255 -4.52 -10.09 -3.32
C ALA A 255 -3.10 -9.81 -2.85
N GLN A 256 -2.65 -8.56 -2.94
CA GLN A 256 -1.32 -8.13 -2.51
C GLN A 256 -1.14 -8.34 -1.00
N ILE A 257 -2.06 -7.80 -0.18
CA ILE A 257 -1.95 -7.93 1.27
C ILE A 257 -2.12 -9.38 1.70
N MET A 258 -3.08 -10.11 1.12
CA MET A 258 -3.24 -11.57 1.31
C MET A 258 -1.93 -12.33 1.06
N CYS A 259 -1.29 -12.09 -0.09
CA CYS A 259 -0.04 -12.76 -0.44
C CYS A 259 1.10 -12.40 0.51
N TRP A 260 1.20 -11.16 1.01
CA TRP A 260 2.30 -10.75 1.89
C TRP A 260 2.08 -11.13 3.35
N THR A 261 0.87 -10.92 3.87
CA THR A 261 0.51 -11.24 5.25
C THR A 261 0.69 -12.73 5.53
N TYR A 262 0.21 -13.60 4.63
CA TYR A 262 0.19 -15.04 4.87
C TYR A 262 1.45 -15.79 4.42
N ILE A 263 2.54 -15.09 4.08
CA ILE A 263 3.86 -15.72 3.90
C ILE A 263 4.33 -16.36 5.20
N TYR A 264 4.08 -15.70 6.34
CA TYR A 264 4.51 -16.20 7.65
C TYR A 264 3.80 -17.51 8.00
N GLN A 265 2.49 -17.56 7.83
CA GLN A 265 1.68 -18.76 8.08
C GLN A 265 2.01 -19.88 7.10
N TYR A 266 2.25 -19.56 5.81
CA TYR A 266 2.72 -20.56 4.85
C TYR A 266 4.09 -21.12 5.23
N ALA A 267 5.02 -20.26 5.64
CA ALA A 267 6.35 -20.66 6.09
C ALA A 267 6.27 -21.54 7.35
N GLU A 268 5.41 -21.18 8.31
CA GLU A 268 5.14 -21.96 9.52
C GLU A 268 4.61 -23.35 9.21
N ALA A 269 3.63 -23.46 8.29
CA ALA A 269 3.06 -24.74 7.87
C ALA A 269 4.10 -25.72 7.28
N ILE A 270 5.20 -25.20 6.71
CA ILE A 270 6.29 -26.02 6.18
C ILE A 270 7.51 -26.11 7.10
N GLY A 271 7.37 -25.67 8.37
CA GLY A 271 8.40 -25.78 9.41
C GLY A 271 9.52 -24.73 9.36
N ILE A 272 9.29 -23.58 8.72
CA ILE A 272 10.25 -22.47 8.67
C ILE A 272 9.95 -21.48 9.79
N SER A 273 10.99 -21.07 10.53
CA SER A 273 10.88 -20.08 11.60
C SER A 273 10.44 -18.69 11.10
N SER A 274 9.78 -17.92 11.96
CA SER A 274 9.32 -16.56 11.63
C SER A 274 10.45 -15.61 11.24
N GLU A 275 11.66 -15.81 11.78
CA GLU A 275 12.85 -15.05 11.39
C GLU A 275 13.23 -15.30 9.92
N ASN A 276 13.22 -16.56 9.49
CA ASN A 276 13.49 -16.93 8.11
C ASN A 276 12.33 -16.52 7.18
N ALA A 277 11.09 -16.55 7.65
CA ALA A 277 9.92 -16.03 6.91
C ALA A 277 10.09 -14.54 6.55
N ALA A 278 10.67 -13.74 7.45
CA ALA A 278 10.94 -12.32 7.20
C ALA A 278 11.94 -12.10 6.04
N ASN A 279 12.90 -13.01 5.84
CA ASN A 279 13.81 -12.97 4.69
C ASN A 279 13.07 -13.18 3.37
N TYR A 280 12.05 -14.05 3.34
CA TYR A 280 11.21 -14.24 2.16
C TYR A 280 10.36 -13.00 1.85
N GLN A 281 9.83 -12.34 2.88
CA GLN A 281 9.14 -11.04 2.71
C GLN A 281 10.08 -9.97 2.15
N PHE A 282 11.33 -9.92 2.59
CA PHE A 282 12.33 -9.02 2.05
C PHE A 282 12.61 -9.30 0.57
N ILE A 283 12.75 -10.58 0.20
CA ILE A 283 12.89 -11.00 -1.20
C ILE A 283 11.65 -10.62 -2.03
N CYS A 284 10.44 -10.74 -1.48
CA CYS A 284 9.22 -10.26 -2.15
C CYS A 284 9.33 -8.79 -2.56
N PHE A 285 9.82 -7.91 -1.67
CA PHE A 285 9.98 -6.49 -1.98
C PHE A 285 11.05 -6.23 -3.04
N ILE A 286 12.14 -7.00 -3.04
CA ILE A 286 13.16 -6.94 -4.10
C ILE A 286 12.57 -7.39 -5.44
N LEU A 287 11.88 -8.52 -5.48
CA LEU A 287 11.23 -9.01 -6.70
C LEU A 287 10.15 -8.05 -7.19
N PHE A 288 9.40 -7.42 -6.26
CA PHE A 288 8.41 -6.41 -6.58
C PHE A 288 9.07 -5.16 -7.19
N LEU A 289 10.23 -4.72 -6.69
CA LEU A 289 11.02 -3.63 -7.28
C LEU A 289 11.53 -3.98 -8.68
N ILE A 290 12.16 -5.16 -8.84
CA ILE A 290 12.71 -5.62 -10.12
C ILE A 290 11.59 -5.80 -11.14
N GLY A 291 10.49 -6.45 -10.73
CA GLY A 291 9.30 -6.64 -11.55
C GLY A 291 8.72 -5.30 -11.99
N ARG A 292 8.67 -4.29 -11.10
CA ARG A 292 8.17 -2.95 -11.45
C ARG A 292 9.07 -2.27 -12.47
N ALA A 293 10.39 -2.36 -12.31
CA ALA A 293 11.35 -1.79 -13.25
C ALA A 293 11.21 -2.44 -14.65
N ILE A 294 11.15 -3.78 -14.70
CA ILE A 294 10.97 -4.54 -15.94
C ILE A 294 9.62 -4.24 -16.57
N GLY A 295 8.53 -4.28 -15.80
CA GLY A 295 7.17 -3.97 -16.27
C GLY A 295 7.06 -2.55 -16.83
N THR A 296 7.65 -1.57 -16.13
CA THR A 296 7.70 -0.16 -16.61
C THR A 296 8.45 -0.04 -17.93
N TYR A 297 9.54 -0.79 -18.10
CA TYR A 297 10.29 -0.84 -19.37
C TYR A 297 9.46 -1.50 -20.49
N MET A 298 8.75 -2.58 -20.17
CA MET A 298 7.89 -3.29 -21.12
C MET A 298 6.71 -2.45 -21.61
N LEU A 299 6.18 -1.52 -20.80
CA LEU A 299 5.15 -0.55 -21.23
C LEU A 299 5.59 0.34 -22.39
N ARG A 300 6.89 0.41 -22.70
CA ARG A 300 7.40 1.09 -23.91
C ARG A 300 7.09 0.34 -25.20
N PHE A 301 6.88 -0.97 -25.12
CA PHE A 301 6.71 -1.87 -26.26
C PHE A 301 5.33 -2.52 -26.30
N MET A 302 4.59 -2.50 -25.19
CA MET A 302 3.30 -3.16 -25.03
C MET A 302 2.26 -2.21 -24.44
N ASN A 303 1.01 -2.36 -24.89
CA ASN A 303 -0.11 -1.64 -24.28
C ASN A 303 -0.35 -2.10 -22.83
N ALA A 304 -0.73 -1.15 -21.96
CA ALA A 304 -0.99 -1.34 -20.55
C ALA A 304 -1.96 -2.51 -20.25
N GLY A 305 -3.06 -2.63 -20.99
CA GLY A 305 -4.04 -3.70 -20.79
C GLY A 305 -3.49 -5.09 -21.12
N LYS A 306 -2.68 -5.21 -22.19
CA LYS A 306 -2.05 -6.49 -22.57
C LYS A 306 -1.03 -6.94 -21.54
N LEU A 307 -0.21 -6.00 -21.04
CA LEU A 307 0.80 -6.29 -20.03
C LEU A 307 0.15 -6.67 -18.69
N LEU A 308 -0.91 -5.95 -18.29
CA LEU A 308 -1.71 -6.27 -17.11
C LEU A 308 -2.28 -7.69 -17.20
N PHE A 309 -2.91 -8.04 -18.34
CA PHE A 309 -3.45 -9.39 -18.56
C PHE A 309 -2.39 -10.49 -18.39
N GLN A 310 -1.23 -10.33 -19.04
CA GLN A 310 -0.17 -11.34 -18.99
C GLN A 310 0.38 -11.52 -17.57
N PHE A 311 0.65 -10.42 -16.87
CA PHE A 311 1.16 -10.49 -15.49
C PHE A 311 0.11 -11.08 -14.55
N SER A 312 -1.18 -10.81 -14.74
CA SER A 312 -2.23 -11.44 -13.94
C SER A 312 -2.36 -12.94 -14.17
N ILE A 313 -2.19 -13.42 -15.41
CA ILE A 313 -2.17 -14.86 -15.70
C ILE A 313 -0.94 -15.52 -15.07
N LEU A 314 0.25 -14.92 -15.21
CA LEU A 314 1.47 -15.45 -14.62
C LEU A 314 1.41 -15.46 -13.08
N ALA A 315 0.86 -14.41 -12.46
CA ALA A 315 0.58 -14.39 -11.03
C ALA A 315 -0.38 -15.53 -10.64
N GLY A 316 -1.44 -15.77 -11.42
CA GLY A 316 -2.37 -16.88 -11.20
C GLY A 316 -1.70 -18.26 -11.29
N VAL A 317 -0.76 -18.45 -12.22
CA VAL A 317 0.03 -19.70 -12.31
C VAL A 317 0.93 -19.88 -11.07
N CYS A 318 1.57 -18.82 -10.59
CA CYS A 318 2.32 -18.85 -9.34
C CYS A 318 1.42 -19.18 -8.15
N VAL A 319 0.22 -18.59 -8.07
CA VAL A 319 -0.76 -18.93 -7.02
C VAL A 319 -1.16 -20.41 -7.08
N LEU A 320 -1.48 -20.94 -8.26
CA LEU A 320 -1.81 -22.36 -8.42
C LEU A 320 -0.65 -23.25 -7.95
N THR A 321 0.57 -22.84 -8.21
CA THR A 321 1.77 -23.54 -7.73
C THR A 321 1.87 -23.47 -6.20
N THR A 322 1.62 -22.31 -5.59
CA THR A 322 1.55 -22.15 -4.13
C THR A 322 0.47 -23.00 -3.50
N VAL A 323 -0.70 -23.13 -4.13
CA VAL A 323 -1.81 -23.93 -3.62
C VAL A 323 -1.45 -25.43 -3.70
N PHE A 324 -1.05 -25.91 -4.88
CA PHE A 324 -0.98 -27.36 -5.14
C PHE A 324 0.41 -27.98 -4.94
N VAL A 325 1.50 -27.21 -4.92
CA VAL A 325 2.85 -27.72 -4.72
C VAL A 325 3.30 -27.49 -3.28
N LYS A 326 3.35 -28.57 -2.50
CA LYS A 326 3.71 -28.53 -1.08
C LYS A 326 5.19 -28.21 -0.86
N GLY A 327 5.49 -27.65 0.31
CA GLY A 327 6.86 -27.35 0.74
C GLY A 327 7.43 -26.07 0.13
N ILE A 328 8.77 -26.00 0.10
CA ILE A 328 9.51 -24.78 -0.23
C ILE A 328 9.25 -24.25 -1.65
N VAL A 329 8.93 -25.13 -2.60
CA VAL A 329 8.65 -24.74 -3.99
C VAL A 329 7.38 -23.90 -4.07
N GLY A 330 6.33 -24.25 -3.31
CA GLY A 330 5.13 -23.43 -3.23
C GLY A 330 5.37 -22.08 -2.56
N LEU A 331 6.28 -22.01 -1.58
CA LEU A 331 6.72 -20.75 -0.97
C LEU A 331 7.50 -19.88 -1.97
N TYR A 332 8.39 -20.47 -2.79
CA TYR A 332 9.08 -19.73 -3.85
C TYR A 332 8.10 -19.19 -4.89
N ALA A 333 7.08 -19.96 -5.24
CA ALA A 333 6.02 -19.48 -6.11
C ALA A 333 5.26 -18.31 -5.49
N LEU A 334 4.95 -18.37 -4.18
CA LEU A 334 4.27 -17.32 -3.43
C LEU A 334 5.09 -16.02 -3.44
N VAL A 335 6.39 -16.14 -3.18
CA VAL A 335 7.34 -15.03 -3.27
C VAL A 335 7.42 -14.47 -4.69
N GLY A 336 7.40 -15.35 -5.69
CA GLY A 336 7.39 -15.00 -7.12
C GLY A 336 6.16 -14.21 -7.57
N ILE A 337 5.00 -14.37 -6.93
CA ILE A 337 3.79 -13.57 -7.21
C ILE A 337 4.10 -12.07 -7.11
N SER A 338 4.96 -11.66 -6.16
CA SER A 338 5.34 -10.26 -5.96
C SER A 338 5.97 -9.63 -7.20
N PHE A 339 6.72 -10.39 -8.00
CA PHE A 339 7.24 -9.89 -9.27
C PHE A 339 6.11 -9.46 -10.21
N PHE A 340 5.06 -10.27 -10.32
CA PHE A 340 3.95 -10.02 -11.25
C PHE A 340 2.95 -9.00 -10.72
N MET A 341 2.75 -8.89 -9.40
CA MET A 341 1.92 -7.85 -8.80
C MET A 341 2.47 -6.44 -9.03
N SER A 342 3.79 -6.33 -9.20
CA SER A 342 4.53 -5.07 -9.22
C SER A 342 3.94 -3.96 -10.08
N LEU A 343 3.52 -4.21 -11.32
CA LEU A 343 2.94 -3.16 -12.19
C LEU A 343 1.44 -2.96 -12.00
N MET A 344 0.72 -3.88 -11.37
CA MET A 344 -0.73 -3.96 -11.53
C MET A 344 -1.42 -2.72 -10.94
N PHE A 345 -1.05 -2.29 -9.73
CA PHE A 345 -1.61 -1.08 -9.09
C PHE A 345 -1.54 0.16 -10.01
N PRO A 346 -0.36 0.66 -10.41
CA PRO A 346 -0.28 1.88 -11.24
C PRO A 346 -0.89 1.68 -12.63
N THR A 347 -0.90 0.44 -13.15
CA THR A 347 -1.45 0.15 -14.48
C THR A 347 -2.97 0.13 -14.46
N ILE A 348 -3.60 -0.51 -13.47
CA ILE A 348 -5.05 -0.45 -13.23
C ILE A 348 -5.47 1.00 -13.02
N TYR A 349 -4.72 1.75 -12.19
CA TYR A 349 -5.00 3.15 -11.91
C TYR A 349 -4.94 4.02 -13.17
N GLY A 350 -3.88 3.86 -13.97
CA GLY A 350 -3.70 4.59 -15.23
C GLY A 350 -4.82 4.30 -16.23
N ILE A 351 -5.15 3.02 -16.43
CA ILE A 351 -6.22 2.57 -17.34
C ILE A 351 -7.59 3.09 -16.86
N ALA A 352 -7.88 3.02 -15.56
CA ALA A 352 -9.18 3.40 -15.01
C ALA A 352 -9.48 4.90 -15.18
N LEU A 353 -8.45 5.74 -15.25
CA LEU A 353 -8.58 7.20 -15.41
C LEU A 353 -8.27 7.70 -16.84
N GLU A 354 -7.92 6.81 -17.77
CA GLU A 354 -7.44 7.20 -19.11
C GLU A 354 -8.48 7.98 -19.93
N ASP A 355 -9.74 7.53 -19.87
CA ASP A 355 -10.87 8.09 -20.64
C ASP A 355 -11.60 9.23 -19.90
N LEU A 356 -11.13 9.62 -18.72
CA LEU A 356 -11.79 10.64 -17.91
C LEU A 356 -11.23 12.03 -18.19
N ASP A 357 -12.10 13.05 -18.08
CA ASP A 357 -11.62 14.43 -18.03
C ASP A 357 -10.87 14.71 -16.71
N GLU A 358 -10.24 15.88 -16.56
CA GLU A 358 -9.45 16.18 -15.36
C GLU A 358 -10.31 16.26 -14.08
N LYS A 359 -11.55 16.74 -14.19
CA LYS A 359 -12.46 16.90 -13.04
C LYS A 359 -13.02 15.56 -12.59
N GLU A 360 -13.40 14.72 -13.54
CA GLU A 360 -13.75 13.32 -13.33
C GLU A 360 -12.57 12.55 -12.76
N SER A 361 -11.35 12.76 -13.27
CA SER A 361 -10.14 12.09 -12.78
C SER A 361 -9.85 12.40 -11.30
N LYS A 362 -10.09 13.64 -10.85
CA LYS A 362 -9.94 14.01 -9.42
C LYS A 362 -10.89 13.24 -8.52
N ILE A 363 -12.16 13.07 -8.91
CA ILE A 363 -13.14 12.29 -8.13
C ILE A 363 -12.92 10.77 -8.31
N GLY A 364 -12.59 10.34 -9.52
CA GLY A 364 -12.30 8.95 -9.86
C GLY A 364 -11.08 8.41 -9.10
N ALA A 365 -10.07 9.26 -8.92
CA ALA A 365 -8.91 8.97 -8.07
C ALA A 365 -9.33 8.59 -6.64
N ALA A 366 -10.32 9.25 -6.04
CA ALA A 366 -10.82 8.87 -4.72
C ALA A 366 -11.45 7.48 -4.72
N GLY A 367 -12.19 7.08 -5.76
CA GLY A 367 -12.73 5.73 -5.86
C GLY A 367 -11.64 4.65 -5.86
N LEU A 368 -10.55 4.90 -6.58
CA LEU A 368 -9.39 4.01 -6.63
C LEU A 368 -8.59 3.99 -5.33
N VAL A 369 -8.56 5.09 -4.56
CA VAL A 369 -7.93 5.12 -3.23
C VAL A 369 -8.82 4.46 -2.18
N MET A 370 -10.14 4.68 -2.22
CA MET A 370 -11.09 3.97 -1.36
C MET A 370 -11.02 2.45 -1.58
N ALA A 371 -10.71 2.01 -2.80
CA ALA A 371 -10.53 0.61 -3.13
C ALA A 371 -9.42 -0.10 -2.31
N ILE A 372 -8.49 0.65 -1.71
CA ILE A 372 -7.43 0.13 -0.85
C ILE A 372 -7.99 -0.58 0.39
N VAL A 373 -9.24 -0.30 0.77
CA VAL A 373 -9.97 -1.04 1.82
C VAL A 373 -10.03 -2.56 1.56
N GLY A 374 -9.88 -2.99 0.29
CA GLY A 374 -9.72 -4.41 -0.05
C GLY A 374 -8.58 -5.10 0.71
N GLY A 375 -7.53 -4.35 1.08
CA GLY A 375 -6.41 -4.82 1.90
C GLY A 375 -6.78 -5.12 3.36
N ALA A 376 -7.90 -4.64 3.87
CA ALA A 376 -8.41 -5.01 5.19
C ALA A 376 -9.43 -6.16 5.12
N LEU A 377 -10.28 -6.14 4.08
CA LEU A 377 -11.39 -7.09 3.95
C LEU A 377 -10.92 -8.48 3.50
N MET A 378 -10.06 -8.53 2.47
CA MET A 378 -9.67 -9.80 1.87
C MET A 378 -8.76 -10.66 2.78
N PRO A 379 -7.76 -10.11 3.49
CA PRO A 379 -6.98 -10.90 4.44
C PRO A 379 -7.83 -11.47 5.57
N LYS A 380 -8.83 -10.73 6.07
CA LYS A 380 -9.77 -11.28 7.05
C LYS A 380 -10.49 -12.52 6.52
N LEU A 381 -10.95 -12.48 5.27
CA LEU A 381 -11.58 -13.64 4.64
C LEU A 381 -10.60 -14.81 4.47
N GLN A 382 -9.34 -14.54 4.12
CA GLN A 382 -8.32 -15.57 4.04
C GLN A 382 -8.01 -16.18 5.40
N GLY A 383 -7.89 -15.36 6.45
CA GLY A 383 -7.71 -15.81 7.83
C GLY A 383 -8.85 -16.71 8.29
N MET A 384 -10.11 -16.35 8.00
CA MET A 384 -11.27 -17.20 8.29
C MET A 384 -11.20 -18.59 7.64
N ILE A 385 -10.54 -18.73 6.48
CA ILE A 385 -10.32 -20.02 5.83
C ILE A 385 -9.23 -20.82 6.54
N ILE A 386 -8.15 -20.14 6.96
CA ILE A 386 -7.04 -20.75 7.70
C ILE A 386 -7.51 -21.23 9.08
N ASP A 387 -8.32 -20.43 9.77
CA ASP A 387 -8.84 -20.75 11.10
C ASP A 387 -9.88 -21.89 11.09
N LEU A 388 -10.27 -22.42 9.93
CA LEU A 388 -11.16 -23.60 9.84
C LEU A 388 -10.51 -24.85 10.46
N GLY A 389 -9.18 -24.94 10.40
CA GLY A 389 -8.42 -26.07 10.94
C GLY A 389 -8.23 -26.03 12.45
N GLY A 390 -8.17 -24.83 13.03
CA GLY A 390 -7.87 -24.63 14.44
C GLY A 390 -6.95 -23.43 14.65
N ASN A 391 -6.08 -23.51 15.67
CA ASN A 391 -5.07 -22.49 15.93
C ASN A 391 -3.76 -22.75 15.16
N ALA A 392 -3.55 -23.97 14.66
CA ALA A 392 -2.44 -24.25 13.77
C ALA A 392 -2.87 -24.01 12.31
N VAL A 393 -1.90 -24.16 11.42
CA VAL A 393 -1.97 -23.68 10.03
C VAL A 393 -1.92 -24.81 9.00
N ASP A 394 -1.93 -26.07 9.47
CA ASP A 394 -1.93 -27.30 8.66
C ASP A 394 -2.69 -28.43 9.41
N ASP A 395 -3.82 -28.08 10.03
CA ASP A 395 -4.66 -28.99 10.81
C ASP A 395 -5.61 -29.82 9.93
N ILE A 396 -6.08 -29.27 8.80
CA ILE A 396 -7.08 -29.92 7.94
C ILE A 396 -6.68 -29.92 6.47
N SER A 397 -7.04 -30.98 5.74
CA SER A 397 -6.83 -30.99 4.30
C SER A 397 -8.11 -30.64 3.53
N ILE A 398 -8.07 -29.55 2.76
CA ILE A 398 -9.13 -29.14 1.83
C ILE A 398 -8.61 -29.37 0.41
N MET A 399 -9.33 -30.16 -0.40
CA MET A 399 -8.90 -30.53 -1.76
C MET A 399 -7.49 -31.15 -1.85
N GLY A 400 -7.05 -31.88 -0.81
CA GLY A 400 -5.75 -32.57 -0.77
C GLY A 400 -4.54 -31.69 -0.41
N VAL A 401 -4.77 -30.40 -0.14
CA VAL A 401 -3.78 -29.43 0.32
C VAL A 401 -4.15 -28.93 1.72
N SER A 402 -3.23 -28.28 2.42
CA SER A 402 -3.50 -27.69 3.74
C SER A 402 -4.49 -26.52 3.62
N GLU A 403 -5.14 -26.14 4.72
CA GLU A 403 -6.03 -24.98 4.75
C GLU A 403 -5.31 -23.67 4.41
N VAL A 404 -4.05 -23.51 4.84
CA VAL A 404 -3.24 -22.35 4.43
C VAL A 404 -2.99 -22.35 2.93
N ASN A 405 -2.60 -23.48 2.34
CA ASN A 405 -2.39 -23.57 0.90
C ASN A 405 -3.70 -23.30 0.13
N PHE A 406 -4.81 -23.87 0.59
CA PHE A 406 -6.14 -23.67 0.02
C PHE A 406 -6.58 -22.20 0.07
N SER A 407 -6.24 -21.48 1.14
CA SER A 407 -6.60 -20.08 1.34
C SER A 407 -6.11 -19.16 0.20
N PHE A 408 -5.01 -19.52 -0.49
CA PHE A 408 -4.48 -18.78 -1.63
C PHE A 408 -5.34 -18.86 -2.91
N LEU A 409 -6.41 -19.67 -2.93
CA LEU A 409 -7.42 -19.59 -3.99
C LEU A 409 -8.15 -18.24 -4.01
N LEU A 410 -8.23 -17.51 -2.89
CA LEU A 410 -8.79 -16.15 -2.88
C LEU A 410 -7.96 -15.19 -3.75
N PRO A 411 -6.62 -15.06 -3.58
CA PRO A 411 -5.76 -14.37 -4.54
C PRO A 411 -5.93 -14.82 -5.99
N LEU A 412 -6.14 -16.11 -6.25
CA LEU A 412 -6.37 -16.61 -7.61
C LEU A 412 -7.62 -15.97 -8.24
N LEU A 413 -8.74 -15.94 -7.51
CA LEU A 413 -9.97 -15.31 -7.97
C LEU A 413 -9.77 -13.82 -8.27
N CYS A 414 -9.00 -13.12 -7.43
CA CYS A 414 -8.62 -11.73 -7.67
C CYS A 414 -7.86 -11.58 -8.99
N PHE A 415 -6.82 -12.38 -9.22
CA PHE A 415 -6.02 -12.30 -10.44
C PHE A 415 -6.79 -12.70 -11.70
N LEU A 416 -7.75 -13.63 -11.61
CA LEU A 416 -8.63 -13.98 -12.72
C LEU A 416 -9.50 -12.79 -13.15
N PHE A 417 -10.04 -12.03 -12.19
CA PHE A 417 -10.80 -10.83 -12.51
C PHE A 417 -9.90 -9.73 -13.09
N ILE A 418 -8.70 -9.51 -12.53
CA ILE A 418 -7.76 -8.52 -13.05
C ILE A 418 -7.30 -8.90 -14.47
N ALA A 419 -7.09 -10.19 -14.74
CA ALA A 419 -6.80 -10.70 -16.08
C ALA A 419 -7.97 -10.41 -17.04
N TYR A 420 -9.22 -10.68 -16.62
CA TYR A 420 -10.40 -10.31 -17.40
C TYR A 420 -10.43 -8.81 -17.71
N PHE A 421 -10.18 -7.95 -16.72
CA PHE A 421 -10.14 -6.50 -16.90
C PHE A 421 -9.05 -6.09 -17.89
N GLY A 422 -7.81 -6.56 -17.71
CA GLY A 422 -6.69 -6.28 -18.61
C GLY A 422 -6.99 -6.73 -20.05
N ARG A 423 -7.59 -7.91 -20.24
CA ARG A 423 -8.02 -8.41 -21.55
C ARG A 423 -9.13 -7.56 -22.17
N SER A 424 -10.08 -7.08 -21.36
CA SER A 424 -11.21 -6.28 -21.84
C SER A 424 -10.75 -4.93 -22.40
N VAL A 425 -9.77 -4.31 -21.75
CA VAL A 425 -9.15 -3.05 -22.16
C VAL A 425 -8.23 -3.27 -23.35
N ALA A 426 -7.44 -4.34 -23.35
CA ALA A 426 -6.54 -4.70 -24.45
C ALA A 426 -7.23 -4.97 -25.79
N LYS A 427 -8.54 -5.25 -25.78
CA LYS A 427 -9.36 -5.41 -26.99
C LYS A 427 -9.94 -4.09 -27.52
N GLN A 428 -9.98 -3.07 -26.69
CA GLN A 428 -10.50 -1.74 -27.03
C GLN A 428 -9.40 -0.83 -27.58
N ALA A 429 -8.14 -1.08 -27.20
CA ALA A 429 -6.93 -0.40 -27.68
C ALA A 429 -6.27 -1.13 -28.85
#